data_AF-A0A175YPL3-F1
#
_entry.id   AF-A0A175YPL3-F1
#
_cell.length_a   1.000
_cell.length_b   1.000
_cell.length_c   1.000
_cell.angle_alpha   90.00
_cell.angle_beta   90.00
_cell.angle_gamma   90.00
#
_symmetry.space_group_name_H-M   'P 1'
#
loop_
_entity.id
_entity.type
_entity.pdbx_description
1 polymer ?
#
loop_
_entity_poly.entity_id
_entity_poly.type
_entity_poly.pdbx_seq_one_letter_code
_entity_poly.pdbx_strand_id
1 'polypeptide(L)'
;MGFKLSSFLATLLFICFINYDTVLSNKFEQDPVTKTMHDFSGFPIQETHLPNSLSLLSVDSQTLQKQIDELSTFSDSPAPSVTRILYSDMDVLARRYVKNLMGLAGLSVREDAVGNIFGRWEGYEPEIGAVATGSHIDAIPYSGKYDGVVGVLGAIEAINVLKRSGFKPKKSLEVIMFTSEEPTRFGISCLGSRLLAGSEELAKALRNTVDNQNTSFFDAASFAGYEKDEEKLSSVFLDKGIYSAFIELHIEQGPILEKEGISIGVVTAIAAPASIKVDFEGNGGHAGAVLMPDRNDAGLAAAELALAVEKHVLESGSVDTVGTIGIMDLHPRAINSIPSKAHLEIDTRDIEESRRNIVIEKIHQSAMAISKKRGVKLSEFQIVNQDPPALSDSSVIKAMELAASELNLTYKKMISRAYHDSLFMARISPMGMIFIPCYKGYSHKPEEFASLDDMANGVKVLASTLAKLSLH
;
A
#
# COMPACT_ATOMS: atom_id res chain seq x y z
N MET A 1 -7.19 20.78 60.68
CA MET A 1 -7.47 21.24 62.06
C MET A 1 -8.59 20.36 62.61
N GLY A 2 -8.40 19.70 63.76
CA GLY A 2 -9.23 18.55 64.18
C GLY A 2 -8.76 17.23 63.52
N PHE A 3 -8.48 16.07 64.13
CA PHE A 3 -8.89 15.37 65.39
C PHE A 3 -10.31 14.79 65.38
N LYS A 4 -10.61 13.60 65.96
CA LYS A 4 -9.86 12.36 66.35
C LYS A 4 -10.87 11.38 67.04
N LEU A 5 -10.45 10.13 67.29
CA LEU A 5 -11.00 9.02 68.15
C LEU A 5 -11.61 7.84 67.33
N SER A 6 -11.05 6.61 67.38
CA SER A 6 -10.97 5.56 68.43
C SER A 6 -12.18 4.58 68.37
N SER A 7 -12.11 3.30 68.73
CA SER A 7 -11.23 2.61 69.71
C SER A 7 -11.21 1.07 69.60
N PHE A 8 -10.02 0.43 69.72
CA PHE A 8 -9.75 -0.95 70.25
C PHE A 8 -10.45 -2.16 69.53
N LEU A 9 -10.07 -3.46 69.68
CA LEU A 9 -9.13 -4.27 70.52
C LEU A 9 -8.36 -5.22 69.52
N ALA A 10 -7.06 -5.57 69.60
CA ALA A 10 -6.37 -6.52 70.51
C ALA A 10 -7.01 -7.95 70.55
N THR A 11 -6.34 -9.12 70.54
CA THR A 11 -4.93 -9.61 70.71
C THR A 11 -4.93 -11.17 70.48
N LEU A 12 -3.87 -12.01 70.28
CA LEU A 12 -2.39 -11.99 70.05
C LEU A 12 -1.88 -13.46 69.76
N LEU A 13 -0.63 -13.69 69.29
CA LEU A 13 0.18 -14.97 69.31
C LEU A 13 -0.30 -16.18 68.43
N PHE A 14 0.52 -17.17 67.96
CA PHE A 14 1.97 -17.24 67.64
C PHE A 14 2.36 -18.48 66.76
N ILE A 15 3.40 -18.31 65.93
CA ILE A 15 4.48 -19.23 65.46
C ILE A 15 4.36 -20.77 65.69
N CYS A 16 4.51 -21.58 64.61
CA CYS A 16 5.70 -22.46 64.41
C CYS A 16 5.83 -23.06 62.98
N PHE A 17 7.05 -23.51 62.64
CA PHE A 17 7.42 -24.22 61.38
C PHE A 17 7.33 -25.76 61.54
N ILE A 18 7.21 -26.50 60.42
CA ILE A 18 8.03 -27.69 60.09
C ILE A 18 7.73 -28.15 58.64
N ASN A 19 8.72 -28.73 57.94
CA ASN A 19 8.60 -29.27 56.59
C ASN A 19 7.94 -30.67 56.57
N TYR A 20 7.31 -31.07 55.46
CA TYR A 20 7.60 -32.35 54.78
C TYR A 20 6.85 -32.43 53.42
N ASP A 21 7.59 -32.42 52.31
CA ASP A 21 7.07 -32.70 50.97
C ASP A 21 7.60 -34.05 50.49
N THR A 22 6.72 -35.03 50.28
CA THR A 22 7.08 -36.30 49.62
C THR A 22 5.88 -36.99 48.99
N VAL A 23 6.00 -37.27 47.69
CA VAL A 23 5.35 -38.35 46.92
C VAL A 23 3.82 -38.37 46.86
N LEU A 24 3.29 -38.12 45.66
CA LEU A 24 2.30 -39.03 45.06
C LEU A 24 2.44 -39.08 43.53
N SER A 25 2.92 -40.21 43.01
CA SER A 25 3.10 -40.47 41.58
C SER A 25 2.05 -41.44 41.06
N ASN A 26 1.30 -41.07 40.02
CA ASN A 26 0.67 -41.98 39.05
C ASN A 26 0.25 -41.15 37.81
N LYS A 27 0.83 -41.44 36.65
CA LYS A 27 0.26 -42.33 35.60
C LYS A 27 -0.98 -41.77 34.90
N PHE A 28 -0.80 -41.40 33.65
CA PHE A 28 -1.69 -41.80 32.56
C PHE A 28 -0.90 -42.68 31.59
N GLU A 29 -1.56 -43.64 30.95
CA GLU A 29 -0.91 -44.75 30.26
C GLU A 29 -0.82 -44.48 28.75
N GLN A 30 0.24 -44.97 28.10
CA GLN A 30 0.38 -44.96 26.64
C GLN A 30 -0.16 -46.27 26.06
N ASP A 31 -0.97 -46.16 25.01
CA ASP A 31 -1.57 -47.30 24.31
C ASP A 31 -0.49 -48.17 23.62
N PRO A 32 -0.43 -49.50 23.88
CA PRO A 32 0.52 -50.40 23.22
C PRO A 32 0.34 -50.54 21.70
N VAL A 33 -0.82 -50.20 21.13
CA VAL A 33 -1.18 -50.54 19.74
C VAL A 33 -0.40 -49.72 18.70
N THR A 34 0.06 -48.51 19.02
CA THR A 34 0.74 -47.63 18.04
C THR A 34 2.16 -48.10 17.68
N LYS A 35 2.74 -49.07 18.39
CA LYS A 35 4.16 -49.43 18.26
C LYS A 35 4.49 -50.48 17.18
N THR A 36 3.57 -50.78 16.26
CA THR A 36 3.71 -51.91 15.31
C THR A 36 3.37 -51.58 13.85
N MET A 37 3.55 -50.33 13.43
CA MET A 37 3.49 -49.95 11.99
C MET A 37 4.65 -49.07 11.50
N HIS A 38 5.65 -48.75 12.32
CA HIS A 38 6.79 -47.92 11.91
C HIS A 38 7.95 -48.68 11.22
N ASP A 39 8.04 -50.00 11.39
CA ASP A 39 9.24 -50.78 11.02
C ASP A 39 9.18 -51.44 9.61
N PHE A 40 8.20 -51.12 8.77
CA PHE A 40 7.93 -51.88 7.52
C PHE A 40 7.83 -51.10 6.19
N SER A 41 8.01 -49.78 6.18
CA SER A 41 8.11 -49.00 4.94
C SER A 41 9.52 -48.40 4.77
N GLY A 42 10.37 -49.10 4.02
CA GLY A 42 11.78 -48.75 3.77
C GLY A 42 12.02 -47.55 2.83
N PHE A 43 11.24 -46.47 3.00
CA PHE A 43 11.48 -45.18 2.34
C PHE A 43 11.57 -44.11 3.42
N PRO A 44 12.65 -43.28 3.46
CA PRO A 44 12.71 -42.16 4.38
C PRO A 44 11.65 -41.12 3.97
N ILE A 45 10.66 -40.91 4.84
CA ILE A 45 9.80 -39.73 4.75
C ILE A 45 10.70 -38.54 5.09
N GLN A 46 11.15 -37.84 4.06
CA GLN A 46 11.98 -36.65 4.22
C GLN A 46 11.09 -35.48 4.65
N GLU A 47 10.71 -35.46 5.93
CA GLU A 47 10.14 -34.26 6.54
C GLU A 47 11.14 -33.11 6.35
N THR A 48 10.73 -32.11 5.56
CA THR A 48 11.53 -30.93 5.25
C THR A 48 11.50 -29.97 6.44
N HIS A 49 12.13 -30.38 7.54
CA HIS A 49 12.54 -29.45 8.59
C HIS A 49 13.36 -28.33 7.94
N LEU A 50 12.77 -27.14 7.88
CA LEU A 50 13.51 -25.91 7.62
C LEU A 50 14.71 -25.87 8.58
N PRO A 51 15.93 -25.59 8.11
CA PRO A 51 17.06 -25.45 9.00
C PRO A 51 16.78 -24.32 10.00
N ASN A 52 17.12 -24.53 11.28
CA ASN A 52 16.88 -23.57 12.37
C ASN A 52 17.59 -22.20 12.21
N SER A 53 18.26 -21.94 11.08
CA SER A 53 18.97 -20.69 10.76
C SER A 53 18.06 -19.48 10.53
N LEU A 54 16.76 -19.67 10.24
CA LEU A 54 15.80 -18.55 10.17
C LEU A 54 15.53 -17.88 11.53
N SER A 55 16.01 -18.46 12.64
CA SER A 55 15.99 -17.81 13.97
C SER A 55 16.89 -16.57 14.10
N LEU A 56 17.69 -16.25 13.08
CA LEU A 56 18.69 -15.16 13.08
C LEU A 56 18.47 -14.13 11.97
N LEU A 57 17.21 -13.77 11.66
CA LEU A 57 16.89 -12.66 10.75
C LEU A 57 17.20 -11.30 11.38
N SER A 58 18.46 -10.87 11.28
CA SER A 58 18.93 -9.55 11.73
C SER A 58 18.84 -8.51 10.61
N VAL A 59 18.12 -7.42 10.86
CA VAL A 59 17.92 -6.26 9.96
C VAL A 59 18.84 -5.12 10.40
N ASP A 60 19.47 -4.41 9.46
CA ASP A 60 20.16 -3.15 9.78
C ASP A 60 19.19 -1.97 9.70
N SER A 61 18.35 -1.83 10.74
CA SER A 61 17.34 -0.76 10.84
C SER A 61 17.94 0.65 10.79
N GLN A 62 19.21 0.79 11.22
CA GLN A 62 19.92 2.07 11.22
C GLN A 62 20.36 2.47 9.81
N THR A 63 20.81 1.52 8.99
CA THR A 63 21.07 1.76 7.57
C THR A 63 19.77 1.94 6.79
N LEU A 64 18.71 1.17 7.08
CA LEU A 64 17.40 1.33 6.43
C LEU A 64 16.79 2.73 6.67
N GLN A 65 16.81 3.24 7.91
CA GLN A 65 16.32 4.60 8.17
C GLN A 65 17.17 5.68 7.49
N LYS A 66 18.49 5.52 7.43
CA LYS A 66 19.36 6.43 6.66
C LYS A 66 19.02 6.39 5.17
N GLN A 67 18.72 5.22 4.60
CA GLN A 67 18.32 5.11 3.20
C GLN A 67 16.97 5.79 2.93
N ILE A 68 16.02 5.70 3.87
CA ILE A 68 14.75 6.45 3.82
C ILE A 68 15.02 7.97 3.92
N ASP A 69 15.89 8.40 4.83
CA ASP A 69 16.24 9.80 5.03
C ASP A 69 16.97 10.38 3.80
N GLU A 70 17.93 9.65 3.24
CA GLU A 70 18.64 10.00 2.00
C GLU A 70 17.68 10.07 0.80
N LEU A 71 16.80 9.07 0.61
CA LEU A 71 15.80 9.08 -0.46
C LEU A 71 14.81 10.25 -0.31
N SER A 72 14.47 10.66 0.92
CA SER A 72 13.60 11.81 1.17
C SER A 72 14.21 13.15 0.75
N THR A 73 15.54 13.22 0.53
CA THR A 73 16.19 14.44 0.00
C THR A 73 15.94 14.67 -1.49
N PHE A 74 15.50 13.65 -2.23
CA PHE A 74 15.06 13.79 -3.62
C PHE A 74 13.59 14.25 -3.62
N SER A 75 13.39 15.56 -3.42
CA SER A 75 12.08 16.17 -3.22
C SER A 75 12.03 17.60 -3.76
N ASP A 76 10.95 17.95 -4.45
CA ASP A 76 10.64 19.33 -4.86
C ASP A 76 10.05 20.17 -3.69
N SER A 77 9.58 19.51 -2.63
CA SER A 77 9.12 20.16 -1.39
C SER A 77 10.22 20.18 -0.32
N PRO A 78 10.28 21.23 0.52
CA PRO A 78 11.23 21.28 1.63
C PRO A 78 10.84 20.29 2.73
N ALA A 79 11.85 19.63 3.30
CA ALA A 79 11.70 18.75 4.45
C ALA A 79 10.99 19.47 5.63
N PRO A 80 10.10 18.79 6.39
CA PRO A 80 9.89 17.34 6.41
C PRO A 80 8.99 16.76 5.30
N SER A 81 8.36 17.60 4.47
CA SER A 81 7.54 17.12 3.35
C SER A 81 8.37 16.57 2.19
N VAL A 82 7.87 15.52 1.56
CA VAL A 82 8.35 15.03 0.27
C VAL A 82 7.37 15.46 -0.84
N THR A 83 7.89 15.67 -2.05
CA THR A 83 7.14 15.70 -3.30
C THR A 83 8.04 15.15 -4.39
N ARG A 84 7.66 14.05 -5.03
CA ARG A 84 8.50 13.38 -6.04
C ARG A 84 7.62 12.76 -7.11
N ILE A 85 7.41 13.51 -8.19
CA ILE A 85 6.43 13.18 -9.22
C ILE A 85 7.07 12.32 -10.32
N LEU A 86 6.32 11.35 -10.86
CA LEU A 86 6.70 10.52 -12.01
C LEU A 86 7.44 11.31 -13.10
N TYR A 87 8.62 10.85 -13.48
CA TYR A 87 9.50 11.44 -14.50
C TYR A 87 9.88 12.92 -14.25
N SER A 88 9.99 13.31 -12.98
CA SER A 88 10.69 14.55 -12.56
C SER A 88 12.20 14.30 -12.38
N ASP A 89 12.99 15.37 -12.28
CA ASP A 89 14.42 15.26 -11.91
C ASP A 89 14.61 14.53 -10.57
N MET A 90 13.73 14.80 -9.58
CA MET A 90 13.78 14.16 -8.26
C MET A 90 13.47 12.66 -8.33
N ASP A 91 12.52 12.26 -9.18
CA ASP A 91 12.25 10.85 -9.46
C ASP A 91 13.46 10.18 -10.15
N VAL A 92 14.02 10.79 -11.20
CA VAL A 92 15.21 10.27 -11.89
C VAL A 92 16.41 10.10 -10.93
N LEU A 93 16.61 11.02 -9.99
CA LEU A 93 17.64 10.89 -8.94
C LEU A 93 17.34 9.73 -7.98
N ALA A 94 16.10 9.61 -7.49
CA ALA A 94 15.67 8.54 -6.59
C ALA A 94 15.76 7.15 -7.25
N ARG A 95 15.37 7.01 -8.52
CA ARG A 95 15.55 5.77 -9.32
C ARG A 95 17.00 5.36 -9.42
N ARG A 96 17.92 6.32 -9.63
CA ARG A 96 19.37 6.04 -9.68
C ARG A 96 19.90 5.57 -8.32
N TYR A 97 19.40 6.15 -7.22
CA TYR A 97 19.72 5.72 -5.86
C TYR A 97 19.23 4.29 -5.59
N VAL A 98 17.96 3.97 -5.89
CA VAL A 98 17.39 2.61 -5.73
C VAL A 98 18.12 1.58 -6.60
N LYS A 99 18.41 1.89 -7.89
CA LYS A 99 19.21 1.01 -8.77
C LYS A 99 20.61 0.75 -8.21
N ASN A 100 21.25 1.75 -7.60
CA ASN A 100 22.54 1.58 -6.94
C ASN A 100 22.42 0.67 -5.70
N LEU A 101 21.39 0.82 -4.87
CA LEU A 101 21.16 -0.09 -3.73
C LEU A 101 20.87 -1.53 -4.17
N MET A 102 20.10 -1.74 -5.23
CA MET A 102 19.90 -3.07 -5.83
C MET A 102 21.23 -3.68 -6.32
N GLY A 103 22.06 -2.88 -6.99
CA GLY A 103 23.39 -3.31 -7.44
C GLY A 103 24.33 -3.67 -6.27
N LEU A 104 24.34 -2.87 -5.20
CA LEU A 104 25.12 -3.14 -3.98
C LEU A 104 24.63 -4.38 -3.22
N ALA A 105 23.31 -4.64 -3.24
CA ALA A 105 22.73 -5.89 -2.75
C ALA A 105 23.07 -7.11 -3.63
N GLY A 106 23.76 -6.92 -4.77
CA GLY A 106 24.10 -7.97 -5.72
C GLY A 106 22.87 -8.56 -6.41
N LEU A 107 22.00 -7.70 -6.93
CA LEU A 107 20.86 -8.05 -7.77
C LEU A 107 21.17 -7.77 -9.25
N SER A 108 20.68 -8.63 -10.14
CA SER A 108 20.67 -8.37 -11.58
C SER A 108 19.56 -7.37 -11.90
N VAL A 109 19.93 -6.11 -12.19
CA VAL A 109 19.00 -5.01 -12.44
C VAL A 109 18.62 -4.91 -13.92
N ARG A 110 17.32 -4.80 -14.20
CA ARG A 110 16.75 -4.44 -15.52
C ARG A 110 15.65 -3.38 -15.37
N GLU A 111 15.28 -2.75 -16.47
CA GLU A 111 14.16 -1.81 -16.58
C GLU A 111 13.30 -2.19 -17.80
N ASP A 112 12.00 -1.86 -17.78
CA ASP A 112 11.12 -2.03 -18.94
C ASP A 112 10.86 -0.70 -19.70
N ALA A 113 10.00 -0.75 -20.71
CA ALA A 113 9.69 0.39 -21.58
C ALA A 113 9.00 1.58 -20.88
N VAL A 114 8.51 1.41 -19.65
CA VAL A 114 7.94 2.49 -18.82
C VAL A 114 8.71 2.68 -17.51
N GLY A 115 9.87 2.06 -17.37
CA GLY A 115 10.74 2.25 -16.21
C GLY A 115 10.28 1.60 -14.92
N ASN A 116 9.49 0.52 -14.95
CA ASN A 116 9.46 -0.37 -13.78
C ASN A 116 10.86 -1.01 -13.66
N ILE A 117 11.42 -1.03 -12.45
CA ILE A 117 12.80 -1.45 -12.20
C ILE A 117 12.79 -2.77 -11.43
N PHE A 118 13.49 -3.78 -11.95
CA PHE A 118 13.49 -5.14 -11.40
C PHE A 118 14.91 -5.54 -11.00
N GLY A 119 15.13 -5.85 -9.72
CA GLY A 119 16.37 -6.41 -9.20
C GLY A 119 16.21 -7.89 -8.84
N ARG A 120 16.75 -8.80 -9.65
CA ARG A 120 16.64 -10.26 -9.46
C ARG A 120 17.80 -10.84 -8.66
N TRP A 121 17.50 -11.62 -7.63
CA TRP A 121 18.42 -12.61 -7.06
C TRP A 121 18.06 -13.97 -7.66
N GLU A 122 18.92 -14.46 -8.55
CA GLU A 122 18.76 -15.75 -9.22
C GLU A 122 18.79 -16.91 -8.19
N GLY A 123 17.78 -17.77 -8.28
CA GLY A 123 17.68 -19.01 -7.51
C GLY A 123 18.32 -20.20 -8.24
N TYR A 124 18.39 -21.35 -7.58
CA TYR A 124 19.01 -22.55 -8.18
C TYR A 124 18.09 -23.35 -9.13
N GLU A 125 16.80 -23.00 -9.21
CA GLU A 125 15.84 -23.41 -10.26
C GLU A 125 15.27 -22.12 -10.90
N PRO A 126 16.07 -21.37 -11.69
CA PRO A 126 15.76 -20.01 -12.15
C PRO A 126 14.63 -19.93 -13.19
N GLU A 127 14.33 -21.05 -13.85
CA GLU A 127 13.23 -21.23 -14.82
C GLU A 127 11.84 -21.32 -14.17
N ILE A 128 11.75 -21.57 -12.86
CA ILE A 128 10.48 -21.52 -12.13
C ILE A 128 10.12 -20.07 -11.84
N GLY A 129 8.83 -19.73 -12.02
CA GLY A 129 8.29 -18.39 -11.78
C GLY A 129 8.72 -17.84 -10.42
N ALA A 130 9.28 -16.63 -10.42
CA ALA A 130 9.96 -16.06 -9.27
C ALA A 130 8.98 -15.68 -8.14
N VAL A 131 9.50 -15.50 -6.91
CA VAL A 131 8.74 -14.81 -5.87
C VAL A 131 9.09 -13.32 -5.95
N ALA A 132 8.13 -12.51 -6.33
CA ALA A 132 8.30 -11.07 -6.42
C ALA A 132 7.91 -10.37 -5.12
N THR A 133 8.56 -9.24 -4.87
CA THR A 133 8.18 -8.27 -3.84
C THR A 133 8.46 -6.88 -4.36
N GLY A 134 7.74 -5.87 -3.91
CA GLY A 134 7.93 -4.53 -4.42
C GLY A 134 6.89 -3.56 -3.90
N SER A 135 7.11 -2.29 -4.26
CA SER A 135 6.17 -1.17 -4.11
C SER A 135 6.72 -0.01 -4.94
N HIS A 136 6.33 1.23 -4.64
CA HIS A 136 6.69 2.42 -5.40
C HIS A 136 7.63 3.37 -4.66
N ILE A 137 8.05 4.47 -5.32
CA ILE A 137 8.83 5.55 -4.70
C ILE A 137 8.38 6.96 -5.12
N ASP A 138 7.40 7.12 -6.00
CA ASP A 138 6.77 8.41 -6.26
C ASP A 138 5.92 8.85 -5.05
N ALA A 139 5.72 10.16 -4.89
CA ALA A 139 5.15 10.76 -3.69
C ALA A 139 4.37 12.03 -4.02
N ILE A 140 3.10 12.12 -3.61
CA ILE A 140 2.22 13.28 -3.88
C ILE A 140 2.75 14.59 -3.27
N PRO A 141 2.21 15.76 -3.67
CA PRO A 141 2.61 17.03 -3.10
C PRO A 141 2.45 17.09 -1.59
N TYR A 142 3.56 17.40 -0.91
CA TYR A 142 3.68 17.59 0.54
C TYR A 142 3.45 16.33 1.40
N SER A 143 3.64 15.11 0.87
CA SER A 143 3.46 13.86 1.60
C SER A 143 4.60 13.54 2.59
N GLY A 144 4.56 12.33 3.19
CA GLY A 144 5.62 11.78 4.03
C GLY A 144 6.72 11.07 3.24
N LYS A 145 7.43 10.14 3.88
CA LYS A 145 8.66 9.51 3.36
C LYS A 145 8.71 7.98 3.52
N TYR A 146 7.62 7.38 4.01
CA TYR A 146 7.49 5.96 4.28
C TYR A 146 6.52 5.28 3.30
N ASP A 147 5.49 6.01 2.83
CA ASP A 147 4.57 5.59 1.77
C ASP A 147 5.32 5.10 0.52
N GLY A 148 5.03 3.87 0.07
CA GLY A 148 5.74 3.11 -0.97
C GLY A 148 7.19 2.71 -0.63
N VAL A 149 7.98 3.68 -0.17
CA VAL A 149 9.42 3.62 0.09
C VAL A 149 9.81 2.50 1.05
N VAL A 150 8.99 2.23 2.09
CA VAL A 150 9.21 1.12 3.02
C VAL A 150 9.13 -0.24 2.31
N GLY A 151 8.27 -0.38 1.31
CA GLY A 151 8.18 -1.59 0.49
C GLY A 151 9.41 -1.81 -0.37
N VAL A 152 9.88 -0.77 -1.08
CA VAL A 152 11.05 -0.88 -1.97
C VAL A 152 12.35 -1.06 -1.20
N LEU A 153 12.65 -0.18 -0.23
CA LEU A 153 13.89 -0.27 0.54
C LEU A 153 13.87 -1.46 1.51
N GLY A 154 12.71 -1.77 2.09
CA GLY A 154 12.51 -2.94 2.93
C GLY A 154 12.63 -4.27 2.16
N ALA A 155 12.23 -4.32 0.89
CA ALA A 155 12.46 -5.48 0.03
C ALA A 155 13.96 -5.68 -0.30
N ILE A 156 14.71 -4.61 -0.61
CA ILE A 156 16.16 -4.68 -0.81
C ILE A 156 16.86 -5.17 0.48
N GLU A 157 16.47 -4.65 1.64
CA GLU A 157 17.02 -5.10 2.91
C GLU A 157 16.55 -6.52 3.29
N ALA A 158 15.35 -6.97 2.90
CA ALA A 158 14.93 -8.36 3.07
C ALA A 158 15.81 -9.34 2.26
N ILE A 159 16.23 -8.95 1.05
CA ILE A 159 17.24 -9.71 0.29
C ILE A 159 18.57 -9.74 1.05
N ASN A 160 19.03 -8.61 1.59
CA ASN A 160 20.29 -8.57 2.36
C ASN A 160 20.22 -9.43 3.63
N VAL A 161 19.11 -9.39 4.36
CA VAL A 161 18.82 -10.23 5.55
C VAL A 161 18.97 -11.71 5.18
N LEU A 162 18.36 -12.14 4.08
CA LEU A 162 18.45 -13.52 3.59
C LEU A 162 19.86 -13.89 3.10
N LYS A 163 20.57 -12.98 2.44
CA LYS A 163 21.98 -13.20 2.05
C LYS A 163 22.89 -13.32 3.27
N ARG A 164 22.67 -12.50 4.32
CA ARG A 164 23.41 -12.55 5.60
C ARG A 164 23.11 -13.81 6.43
N SER A 165 21.88 -14.34 6.38
CA SER A 165 21.54 -15.63 7.02
C SER A 165 21.99 -16.87 6.22
N GLY A 166 22.63 -16.67 5.06
CA GLY A 166 23.17 -17.73 4.22
C GLY A 166 22.14 -18.45 3.35
N PHE A 167 20.91 -17.94 3.26
CA PHE A 167 19.81 -18.52 2.47
C PHE A 167 20.20 -18.74 1.00
N LYS A 168 19.57 -19.74 0.38
CA LYS A 168 19.71 -20.09 -1.04
C LYS A 168 18.31 -20.23 -1.65
N PRO A 169 17.83 -19.24 -2.41
CA PRO A 169 16.54 -19.34 -3.07
C PRO A 169 16.52 -20.49 -4.08
N LYS A 170 15.42 -21.24 -4.10
CA LYS A 170 15.13 -22.25 -5.13
C LYS A 170 14.56 -21.53 -6.36
N LYS A 171 13.32 -21.05 -6.26
CA LYS A 171 12.79 -20.03 -7.18
C LYS A 171 13.53 -18.72 -6.93
N SER A 172 13.85 -18.00 -8.01
CA SER A 172 14.45 -16.65 -7.91
C SER A 172 13.60 -15.71 -7.05
N LEU A 173 14.26 -14.77 -6.37
CA LEU A 173 13.59 -13.65 -5.70
C LEU A 173 13.76 -12.39 -6.56
N GLU A 174 12.73 -11.55 -6.68
CA GLU A 174 12.81 -10.35 -7.51
C GLU A 174 12.19 -9.14 -6.81
N VAL A 175 12.98 -8.07 -6.64
CA VAL A 175 12.50 -6.80 -6.09
C VAL A 175 12.03 -5.91 -7.24
N ILE A 176 10.79 -5.45 -7.19
CA ILE A 176 10.20 -4.52 -8.14
C ILE A 176 10.09 -3.14 -7.46
N MET A 177 10.56 -2.11 -8.16
CA MET A 177 10.18 -0.72 -7.91
C MET A 177 9.27 -0.34 -9.07
N PHE A 178 7.98 -0.20 -8.81
CA PHE A 178 7.03 0.19 -9.85
C PHE A 178 7.28 1.64 -10.29
N THR A 179 6.98 1.95 -11.54
CA THR A 179 7.33 3.25 -12.13
C THR A 179 6.54 4.41 -11.51
N SER A 180 5.28 4.17 -11.14
CA SER A 180 4.43 5.12 -10.42
C SER A 180 3.16 4.42 -9.92
N GLU A 181 2.83 4.70 -8.67
CA GLU A 181 1.58 4.31 -8.00
C GLU A 181 0.63 5.52 -7.92
N GLU A 182 1.17 6.69 -7.65
CA GLU A 182 0.40 7.88 -7.31
C GLU A 182 -0.18 8.56 -8.56
N PRO A 183 -1.49 8.89 -8.60
CA PRO A 183 -2.13 9.44 -9.80
C PRO A 183 -1.66 10.85 -10.21
N THR A 184 -0.82 11.51 -9.40
CA THR A 184 -0.55 12.96 -9.42
C THR A 184 -0.27 13.55 -10.81
N ARG A 185 0.55 12.91 -11.65
CA ARG A 185 1.00 13.54 -12.90
C ARG A 185 -0.04 13.50 -14.02
N PHE A 186 -0.75 12.37 -14.14
CA PHE A 186 -1.57 12.05 -15.31
C PHE A 186 -3.03 11.68 -14.97
N GLY A 187 -3.42 11.69 -13.70
CA GLY A 187 -4.72 11.21 -13.22
C GLY A 187 -4.84 9.67 -13.23
N ILE A 188 -3.73 8.95 -13.31
CA ILE A 188 -3.69 7.48 -13.49
C ILE A 188 -2.88 6.86 -12.35
N SER A 189 -3.54 6.23 -11.39
CA SER A 189 -2.86 5.48 -10.33
C SER A 189 -2.30 4.16 -10.85
N CYS A 190 -1.33 3.58 -10.13
CA CYS A 190 -0.76 2.25 -10.38
C CYS A 190 -0.29 2.05 -11.84
N LEU A 191 0.22 3.11 -12.49
CA LEU A 191 0.52 3.13 -13.93
C LEU A 191 1.45 1.97 -14.32
N GLY A 192 2.43 1.68 -13.46
CA GLY A 192 3.35 0.56 -13.60
C GLY A 192 2.63 -0.79 -13.59
N SER A 193 2.01 -1.15 -12.46
CA SER A 193 1.37 -2.46 -12.30
C SER A 193 0.14 -2.67 -13.18
N ARG A 194 -0.60 -1.62 -13.57
CA ARG A 194 -1.68 -1.70 -14.58
C ARG A 194 -1.17 -2.18 -15.94
N LEU A 195 0.01 -1.70 -16.37
CA LEU A 195 0.64 -2.17 -17.61
C LEU A 195 1.22 -3.58 -17.45
N LEU A 196 1.91 -3.86 -16.34
CA LEU A 196 2.40 -5.23 -16.04
C LEU A 196 1.25 -6.26 -16.02
N ALA A 197 0.07 -5.86 -15.53
CA ALA A 197 -1.15 -6.66 -15.53
C ALA A 197 -1.91 -6.70 -16.87
N GLY A 198 -1.33 -6.20 -17.97
CA GLY A 198 -1.84 -6.37 -19.33
C GLY A 198 -2.94 -5.39 -19.76
N SER A 199 -2.99 -4.18 -19.19
CA SER A 199 -4.02 -3.18 -19.57
C SER A 199 -3.77 -2.58 -20.96
N GLU A 200 -4.31 -3.24 -22.00
CA GLU A 200 -4.38 -2.71 -23.37
C GLU A 200 -5.07 -1.34 -23.46
N GLU A 201 -6.09 -1.09 -22.61
CA GLU A 201 -6.82 0.17 -22.59
C GLU A 201 -5.92 1.32 -22.12
N LEU A 202 -5.16 1.11 -21.03
CA LEU A 202 -4.17 2.07 -20.57
C LEU A 202 -3.07 2.28 -21.63
N ALA A 203 -2.54 1.22 -22.22
CA ALA A 203 -1.52 1.32 -23.26
C ALA A 203 -1.99 2.12 -24.50
N LYS A 204 -3.29 2.10 -24.81
CA LYS A 204 -3.90 2.93 -25.87
C LYS A 204 -4.15 4.36 -25.40
N ALA A 205 -4.59 4.55 -24.15
CA ALA A 205 -4.82 5.87 -23.58
C ALA A 205 -3.55 6.72 -23.48
N LEU A 206 -2.42 6.13 -23.02
CA LEU A 206 -1.15 6.81 -22.81
C LEU A 206 -0.56 7.49 -24.07
N ARG A 207 -0.99 7.08 -25.27
CA ARG A 207 -0.65 7.75 -26.55
C ARG A 207 -1.23 9.17 -26.66
N ASN A 208 -2.30 9.48 -25.91
CA ASN A 208 -2.98 10.78 -25.89
C ASN A 208 -2.98 11.44 -24.49
N THR A 209 -2.48 10.75 -23.47
CA THR A 209 -2.40 11.28 -22.09
C THR A 209 -1.37 12.40 -21.99
N VAL A 210 -1.78 13.51 -21.37
CA VAL A 210 -0.93 14.66 -21.04
C VAL A 210 -1.05 15.00 -19.55
N ASP A 211 -0.04 15.64 -18.98
CA ASP A 211 -0.12 16.22 -17.63
C ASP A 211 -0.79 17.60 -17.63
N ASN A 212 -1.00 18.15 -16.43
CA ASN A 212 -1.61 19.48 -16.23
C ASN A 212 -0.77 20.66 -16.80
N GLN A 213 0.38 20.40 -17.43
CA GLN A 213 1.18 21.37 -18.17
C GLN A 213 1.12 21.13 -19.69
N ASN A 214 0.34 20.15 -20.15
CA ASN A 214 0.26 19.62 -21.53
C ASN A 214 1.52 18.87 -22.00
N THR A 215 2.36 18.37 -21.08
CA THR A 215 3.45 17.45 -21.43
C THR A 215 2.86 16.07 -21.71
N SER A 216 3.15 15.45 -22.86
CA SER A 216 2.68 14.08 -23.11
C SER A 216 3.39 13.06 -22.21
N PHE A 217 2.72 11.94 -21.91
CA PHE A 217 3.32 10.81 -21.19
C PHE A 217 4.67 10.40 -21.80
N PHE A 218 4.74 10.32 -23.13
CA PHE A 218 5.94 9.91 -23.85
C PHE A 218 7.06 10.95 -23.85
N ASP A 219 6.75 12.25 -23.80
CA ASP A 219 7.78 13.29 -23.67
C ASP A 219 8.35 13.32 -22.24
N ALA A 220 7.52 13.07 -21.23
CA ALA A 220 7.96 12.90 -19.85
C ALA A 220 8.81 11.62 -19.68
N ALA A 221 8.37 10.49 -20.23
CA ALA A 221 9.14 9.23 -20.21
C ALA A 221 10.51 9.39 -20.90
N SER A 222 10.53 10.08 -22.06
CA SER A 222 11.76 10.41 -22.81
C SER A 222 12.71 11.32 -22.02
N PHE A 223 12.18 12.30 -21.28
CA PHE A 223 12.97 13.13 -20.37
C PHE A 223 13.64 12.29 -19.25
N ALA A 224 12.92 11.32 -18.69
CA ALA A 224 13.49 10.38 -17.71
C ALA A 224 14.44 9.31 -18.30
N GLY A 225 14.57 9.24 -19.63
CA GLY A 225 15.49 8.33 -20.33
C GLY A 225 14.85 7.06 -20.88
N TYR A 226 13.52 6.92 -20.84
CA TYR A 226 12.78 5.79 -21.40
C TYR A 226 12.36 6.07 -22.87
N GLU A 227 12.42 5.06 -23.74
CA GLU A 227 12.32 5.28 -25.19
C GLU A 227 10.91 5.71 -25.63
N LYS A 228 10.82 6.73 -26.50
CA LYS A 228 9.55 7.19 -27.10
C LYS A 228 9.08 6.23 -28.21
N ASP A 229 8.59 5.07 -27.80
CA ASP A 229 8.08 4.01 -28.68
C ASP A 229 6.69 3.55 -28.19
N GLU A 230 5.65 3.90 -28.96
CA GLU A 230 4.26 3.59 -28.62
C GLU A 230 3.88 2.11 -28.83
N GLU A 231 4.65 1.37 -29.62
CA GLU A 231 4.40 -0.05 -29.90
C GLU A 231 4.94 -0.91 -28.75
N LYS A 232 6.05 -0.48 -28.13
CA LYS A 232 6.70 -1.16 -26.98
C LYS A 232 5.89 -1.16 -25.68
N LEU A 233 4.80 -0.41 -25.54
CA LEU A 233 3.96 -0.52 -24.32
C LEU A 233 3.39 -1.93 -24.11
N SER A 234 3.21 -2.70 -25.20
CA SER A 234 2.82 -4.11 -25.14
C SER A 234 3.90 -5.03 -24.57
N SER A 235 5.20 -4.68 -24.65
CA SER A 235 6.30 -5.50 -24.09
C SER A 235 6.51 -5.29 -22.59
N VAL A 236 5.71 -4.42 -21.95
CA VAL A 236 5.60 -4.31 -20.48
C VAL A 236 4.72 -5.43 -19.93
N PHE A 237 3.81 -6.00 -20.73
CA PHE A 237 2.79 -6.92 -20.23
C PHE A 237 3.43 -8.23 -19.74
N LEU A 238 3.06 -8.67 -18.53
CA LEU A 238 3.59 -9.89 -17.93
C LEU A 238 2.65 -11.08 -18.14
N ASP A 239 3.21 -12.20 -18.60
CA ASP A 239 2.50 -13.47 -18.67
C ASP A 239 2.03 -13.94 -17.29
N LYS A 240 0.78 -14.42 -17.22
CA LYS A 240 0.19 -14.92 -15.98
C LYS A 240 0.97 -16.12 -15.45
N GLY A 241 1.47 -16.01 -14.22
CA GLY A 241 2.31 -17.03 -13.58
C GLY A 241 3.82 -16.85 -13.77
N ILE A 242 4.30 -15.76 -14.40
CA ILE A 242 5.74 -15.42 -14.41
C ILE A 242 6.31 -15.25 -12.99
N TYR A 243 5.44 -14.85 -12.05
CA TYR A 243 5.71 -14.91 -10.61
C TYR A 243 4.82 -15.97 -9.95
N SER A 244 5.40 -16.82 -9.10
CA SER A 244 4.62 -17.78 -8.31
C SER A 244 3.89 -17.12 -7.13
N ALA A 245 4.35 -15.95 -6.69
CA ALA A 245 3.65 -15.06 -5.77
C ALA A 245 4.22 -13.62 -5.85
N PHE A 246 3.43 -12.63 -5.44
CA PHE A 246 3.84 -11.24 -5.21
C PHE A 246 3.51 -10.83 -3.76
N ILE A 247 4.47 -10.20 -3.06
CA ILE A 247 4.31 -9.77 -1.67
C ILE A 247 4.78 -8.33 -1.49
N GLU A 248 3.85 -7.44 -1.13
CA GLU A 248 4.13 -6.03 -0.85
C GLU A 248 4.25 -5.78 0.66
N LEU A 249 5.31 -5.08 1.08
CA LEU A 249 5.47 -4.58 2.44
C LEU A 249 5.09 -3.10 2.44
N HIS A 250 4.23 -2.69 3.37
CA HIS A 250 3.72 -1.32 3.38
C HIS A 250 3.43 -0.82 4.80
N ILE A 251 3.33 0.50 4.98
CA ILE A 251 2.70 1.09 6.17
C ILE A 251 1.18 0.89 6.10
N GLU A 252 0.50 0.81 7.25
CA GLU A 252 -0.96 0.62 7.30
C GLU A 252 -1.76 1.75 6.64
N GLN A 253 -1.17 2.96 6.58
CA GLN A 253 -1.86 4.22 6.24
C GLN A 253 -3.14 4.43 7.07
N GLY A 254 -3.13 3.87 8.29
CA GLY A 254 -4.27 3.69 9.16
C GLY A 254 -3.83 3.42 10.62
N PRO A 255 -4.73 3.56 11.60
CA PRO A 255 -4.35 3.57 13.02
C PRO A 255 -4.64 2.25 13.76
N ILE A 256 -5.02 1.17 13.07
CA ILE A 256 -5.58 -0.04 13.68
C ILE A 256 -4.49 -0.81 14.45
N LEU A 257 -3.35 -1.05 13.82
CA LEU A 257 -2.22 -1.78 14.38
C LEU A 257 -1.60 -1.04 15.58
N GLU A 258 -1.43 0.29 15.46
CA GLU A 258 -0.96 1.15 16.57
C GLU A 258 -1.93 1.11 17.76
N LYS A 259 -3.24 1.29 17.52
CA LYS A 259 -4.26 1.34 18.60
C LYS A 259 -4.47 0.00 19.29
N GLU A 260 -4.26 -1.12 18.60
CA GLU A 260 -4.41 -2.47 19.15
C GLU A 260 -3.11 -3.07 19.69
N GLY A 261 -1.95 -2.43 19.47
CA GLY A 261 -0.64 -2.95 19.88
C GLY A 261 -0.20 -4.18 19.07
N ILE A 262 -0.58 -4.24 17.79
CA ILE A 262 -0.29 -5.37 16.90
C ILE A 262 0.87 -5.00 15.96
N SER A 263 1.92 -5.83 15.91
CA SER A 263 3.12 -5.52 15.13
C SER A 263 2.94 -5.69 13.61
N ILE A 264 2.02 -6.55 13.16
CA ILE A 264 1.88 -6.92 11.75
C ILE A 264 0.40 -7.01 11.33
N GLY A 265 0.03 -6.34 10.24
CA GLY A 265 -1.20 -6.61 9.51
C GLY A 265 -0.95 -7.64 8.40
N VAL A 266 -1.62 -8.78 8.48
CA VAL A 266 -1.71 -9.76 7.39
C VAL A 266 -2.90 -9.36 6.52
N VAL A 267 -2.63 -8.70 5.39
CA VAL A 267 -3.71 -8.20 4.53
C VAL A 267 -4.39 -9.37 3.82
N THR A 268 -5.73 -9.38 3.85
CA THR A 268 -6.56 -10.42 3.21
C THR A 268 -7.29 -9.92 1.97
N ALA A 269 -7.45 -8.60 1.82
CA ALA A 269 -8.09 -7.98 0.67
C ALA A 269 -7.72 -6.49 0.56
N ILE A 270 -7.86 -5.93 -0.63
CA ILE A 270 -7.66 -4.52 -0.97
C ILE A 270 -9.01 -3.96 -1.42
N ALA A 271 -9.41 -2.80 -0.87
CA ALA A 271 -10.65 -2.13 -1.23
C ALA A 271 -10.72 -1.77 -2.74
N ALA A 272 -11.94 -1.72 -3.28
CA ALA A 272 -12.24 -1.35 -4.65
C ALA A 272 -12.18 0.18 -4.80
N PRO A 273 -11.24 0.75 -5.58
CA PRO A 273 -11.13 2.20 -5.73
C PRO A 273 -11.90 2.71 -6.94
N ALA A 274 -12.31 3.97 -6.92
CA ALA A 274 -12.77 4.71 -8.08
C ALA A 274 -12.40 6.19 -7.97
N SER A 275 -12.23 6.84 -9.11
CA SER A 275 -12.06 8.29 -9.19
C SER A 275 -12.90 8.90 -10.31
N ILE A 276 -13.34 10.14 -10.10
CA ILE A 276 -14.30 10.84 -10.97
C ILE A 276 -13.84 12.30 -11.17
N LYS A 277 -13.73 12.74 -12.42
CA LYS A 277 -13.57 14.16 -12.80
C LYS A 277 -14.94 14.75 -13.13
N VAL A 278 -15.22 15.95 -12.60
CA VAL A 278 -16.51 16.63 -12.80
C VAL A 278 -16.30 18.11 -13.09
N ASP A 279 -16.84 18.60 -14.21
CA ASP A 279 -16.80 20.02 -14.59
C ASP A 279 -18.21 20.63 -14.62
N PHE A 280 -18.33 21.82 -14.04
CA PHE A 280 -19.48 22.72 -14.21
C PHE A 280 -19.09 23.98 -14.98
N GLU A 281 -19.91 24.37 -15.96
CA GLU A 281 -19.77 25.60 -16.75
C GLU A 281 -20.97 26.55 -16.53
N GLY A 282 -20.67 27.81 -16.24
CA GLY A 282 -21.61 28.91 -16.04
C GLY A 282 -21.12 30.22 -16.68
N ASN A 283 -21.92 31.28 -16.61
CA ASN A 283 -21.65 32.52 -17.36
C ASN A 283 -20.53 33.38 -16.73
N GLY A 284 -20.29 33.23 -15.42
CA GLY A 284 -19.38 34.07 -14.65
C GLY A 284 -19.80 35.54 -14.60
N GLY A 285 -18.83 36.44 -14.62
CA GLY A 285 -19.04 37.90 -14.68
C GLY A 285 -18.61 38.66 -13.42
N HIS A 286 -18.81 39.98 -13.41
CA HIS A 286 -18.31 40.85 -12.35
C HIS A 286 -19.09 40.66 -11.03
N ALA A 287 -18.40 40.18 -9.98
CA ALA A 287 -19.02 39.74 -8.73
C ALA A 287 -19.72 40.86 -7.93
N GLY A 288 -19.37 42.13 -8.18
CA GLY A 288 -20.04 43.29 -7.60
C GLY A 288 -21.16 43.92 -8.44
N ALA A 289 -21.45 43.39 -9.65
CA ALA A 289 -22.41 44.01 -10.58
C ALA A 289 -23.48 43.05 -11.14
N VAL A 290 -23.17 41.76 -11.35
CA VAL A 290 -24.19 40.77 -11.73
C VAL A 290 -25.07 40.50 -10.51
N LEU A 291 -26.37 40.79 -10.58
CA LEU A 291 -27.28 40.62 -9.45
C LEU A 291 -27.49 39.14 -9.14
N MET A 292 -27.77 38.80 -7.88
CA MET A 292 -27.86 37.40 -7.44
C MET A 292 -28.87 36.52 -8.21
N PRO A 293 -30.06 37.01 -8.65
CA PRO A 293 -30.99 36.20 -9.43
C PRO A 293 -30.48 35.79 -10.82
N ASP A 294 -29.53 36.54 -11.39
CA ASP A 294 -29.05 36.37 -12.77
C ASP A 294 -27.83 35.44 -12.87
N ARG A 295 -27.42 34.81 -11.75
CA ARG A 295 -26.18 34.01 -11.65
C ARG A 295 -26.43 32.51 -11.81
N ASN A 296 -25.70 31.90 -12.74
CA ASN A 296 -25.39 30.47 -12.75
C ASN A 296 -23.93 30.25 -12.31
N ASP A 297 -23.70 30.32 -11.00
CA ASP A 297 -22.36 30.25 -10.39
C ASP A 297 -21.85 28.80 -10.34
N ALA A 298 -20.76 28.51 -11.05
CA ALA A 298 -20.16 27.18 -11.12
C ALA A 298 -19.48 26.75 -9.82
N GLY A 299 -18.90 27.70 -9.06
CA GLY A 299 -18.25 27.40 -7.78
C GLY A 299 -19.26 27.00 -6.71
N LEU A 300 -20.45 27.61 -6.72
CA LEU A 300 -21.54 27.19 -5.85
C LEU A 300 -22.16 25.84 -6.26
N ALA A 301 -22.04 25.43 -7.52
CA ALA A 301 -22.39 24.06 -7.95
C ALA A 301 -21.38 23.03 -7.43
N ALA A 302 -20.07 23.32 -7.53
CA ALA A 302 -19.02 22.49 -6.98
C ALA A 302 -19.13 22.32 -5.45
N ALA A 303 -19.41 23.40 -4.71
CA ALA A 303 -19.63 23.35 -3.27
C ALA A 303 -20.87 22.51 -2.88
N GLU A 304 -21.95 22.58 -3.65
CA GLU A 304 -23.13 21.71 -3.43
C GLU A 304 -22.83 20.23 -3.74
N LEU A 305 -21.99 19.95 -4.75
CA LEU A 305 -21.59 18.58 -5.06
C LEU A 305 -20.68 17.99 -3.98
N ALA A 306 -19.78 18.80 -3.40
CA ALA A 306 -18.87 18.35 -2.36
C ALA A 306 -19.59 17.86 -1.10
N LEU A 307 -20.58 18.63 -0.63
CA LEU A 307 -21.44 18.22 0.48
C LEU A 307 -22.34 17.03 0.11
N ALA A 308 -22.63 16.82 -1.18
CA ALA A 308 -23.34 15.63 -1.64
C ALA A 308 -22.47 14.37 -1.63
N VAL A 309 -21.16 14.45 -1.93
CA VAL A 309 -20.22 13.32 -1.83
C VAL A 309 -20.15 12.80 -0.40
N GLU A 310 -19.83 13.66 0.58
CA GLU A 310 -19.78 13.31 2.00
C GLU A 310 -21.08 12.66 2.47
N LYS A 311 -22.22 13.30 2.19
CA LYS A 311 -23.55 12.79 2.50
C LYS A 311 -23.80 11.40 1.90
N HIS A 312 -23.44 11.16 0.64
CA HIS A 312 -23.67 9.87 -0.01
C HIS A 312 -22.74 8.76 0.48
N VAL A 313 -21.52 9.09 0.90
CA VAL A 313 -20.60 8.18 1.61
C VAL A 313 -21.20 7.78 2.96
N LEU A 314 -21.70 8.75 3.75
CA LEU A 314 -22.32 8.48 5.07
C LEU A 314 -23.66 7.72 4.95
N GLU A 315 -24.43 7.97 3.89
CA GLU A 315 -25.66 7.21 3.56
C GLU A 315 -25.42 5.72 3.25
N SER A 316 -24.17 5.27 3.13
CA SER A 316 -23.82 3.85 2.95
C SER A 316 -24.10 3.00 4.20
N GLY A 317 -24.06 3.62 5.39
CA GLY A 317 -24.10 2.95 6.68
C GLY A 317 -22.84 2.13 7.04
N SER A 318 -21.78 2.15 6.22
CA SER A 318 -20.55 1.39 6.46
C SER A 318 -19.39 2.28 6.85
N VAL A 319 -18.54 1.80 7.78
CA VAL A 319 -17.26 2.42 8.13
C VAL A 319 -16.17 2.15 7.07
N ASP A 320 -16.44 1.27 6.11
CA ASP A 320 -15.51 0.90 5.04
C ASP A 320 -15.76 1.65 3.73
N THR A 321 -16.84 2.42 3.64
CA THR A 321 -17.06 3.37 2.54
C THR A 321 -16.32 4.68 2.83
N VAL A 322 -15.52 5.15 1.88
CA VAL A 322 -14.87 6.46 1.93
C VAL A 322 -15.13 7.24 0.64
N GLY A 323 -15.06 8.56 0.71
CA GLY A 323 -15.02 9.42 -0.46
C GLY A 323 -14.67 10.85 -0.11
N THR A 324 -13.88 11.48 -0.99
CA THR A 324 -13.13 12.71 -0.73
C THR A 324 -13.05 13.53 -2.00
N ILE A 325 -13.08 14.85 -1.89
CA ILE A 325 -12.66 15.75 -2.97
C ILE A 325 -11.28 16.30 -2.61
N GLY A 326 -10.26 15.80 -3.31
CA GLY A 326 -8.87 16.25 -3.12
C GLY A 326 -8.57 17.53 -3.92
N ILE A 327 -9.25 17.72 -5.04
CA ILE A 327 -9.05 18.85 -5.96
C ILE A 327 -10.38 19.55 -6.19
N MET A 328 -10.41 20.87 -5.97
CA MET A 328 -11.51 21.74 -6.40
C MET A 328 -10.90 23.05 -6.93
N ASP A 329 -11.04 23.28 -8.23
CA ASP A 329 -10.43 24.42 -8.92
C ASP A 329 -11.49 25.32 -9.56
N LEU A 330 -11.34 26.64 -9.44
CA LEU A 330 -12.38 27.62 -9.80
C LEU A 330 -11.87 28.65 -10.82
N HIS A 331 -12.26 28.54 -12.08
CA HIS A 331 -11.88 29.51 -13.12
C HIS A 331 -12.76 30.78 -13.04
N PRO A 332 -12.20 32.01 -13.01
CA PRO A 332 -10.82 32.39 -13.34
C PRO A 332 -9.91 32.74 -12.12
N ARG A 333 -10.13 32.13 -10.95
CA ARG A 333 -9.32 32.30 -9.72
C ARG A 333 -9.17 33.76 -9.24
N ALA A 334 -10.19 34.61 -9.43
CA ALA A 334 -10.17 36.03 -9.05
C ALA A 334 -11.33 36.42 -8.11
N ILE A 335 -11.04 37.07 -6.98
CA ILE A 335 -12.00 37.39 -5.90
C ILE A 335 -13.21 38.25 -6.35
N ASN A 336 -13.05 39.04 -7.40
CA ASN A 336 -14.08 39.92 -7.97
C ASN A 336 -14.73 39.37 -9.25
N SER A 337 -14.46 38.11 -9.62
CA SER A 337 -15.08 37.42 -10.75
C SER A 337 -15.88 36.21 -10.26
N ILE A 338 -17.11 36.08 -10.72
CA ILE A 338 -17.96 34.90 -10.48
C ILE A 338 -17.35 33.73 -11.24
N PRO A 339 -17.19 32.54 -10.62
CA PRO A 339 -16.65 31.36 -11.31
C PRO A 339 -17.50 30.98 -12.52
N SER A 340 -16.89 31.01 -13.71
CA SER A 340 -17.49 30.53 -14.96
C SER A 340 -17.18 29.07 -15.23
N LYS A 341 -16.12 28.51 -14.62
CA LYS A 341 -15.95 27.05 -14.51
C LYS A 341 -15.58 26.64 -13.09
N ALA A 342 -15.98 25.43 -12.73
CA ALA A 342 -15.47 24.74 -11.55
C ALA A 342 -15.16 23.28 -11.89
N HIS A 343 -13.97 22.83 -11.54
CA HIS A 343 -13.45 21.48 -11.74
C HIS A 343 -13.34 20.76 -10.39
N LEU A 344 -13.68 19.48 -10.34
CA LEU A 344 -13.52 18.63 -9.15
C LEU A 344 -12.89 17.29 -9.53
N GLU A 345 -11.98 16.80 -8.69
CA GLU A 345 -11.59 15.38 -8.68
C GLU A 345 -12.06 14.72 -7.37
N ILE A 346 -12.83 13.65 -7.52
CA ILE A 346 -13.48 12.90 -6.45
C ILE A 346 -12.83 11.52 -6.37
N ASP A 347 -12.34 11.13 -5.20
CA ASP A 347 -11.98 9.75 -4.85
C ASP A 347 -13.15 9.09 -4.11
N THR A 348 -13.45 7.82 -4.38
CA THR A 348 -14.32 7.01 -3.50
C THR A 348 -13.98 5.53 -3.55
N ARG A 349 -13.99 4.87 -2.39
CA ARG A 349 -13.53 3.48 -2.22
C ARG A 349 -14.45 2.73 -1.26
N ASP A 350 -14.57 1.42 -1.45
CA ASP A 350 -15.20 0.51 -0.51
C ASP A 350 -14.63 -0.91 -0.68
N ILE A 351 -14.60 -1.71 0.38
CA ILE A 351 -14.32 -3.15 0.24
C ILE A 351 -15.44 -3.90 -0.50
N GLU A 352 -16.66 -3.38 -0.45
CA GLU A 352 -17.82 -3.94 -1.14
C GLU A 352 -18.16 -3.13 -2.40
N GLU A 353 -17.79 -3.65 -3.57
CA GLU A 353 -17.93 -2.98 -4.88
C GLU A 353 -19.36 -2.50 -5.17
N SER A 354 -20.38 -3.29 -4.82
CA SER A 354 -21.80 -2.90 -4.90
C SER A 354 -22.10 -1.59 -4.17
N ARG A 355 -21.55 -1.43 -2.96
CA ARG A 355 -21.79 -0.26 -2.10
C ARG A 355 -21.06 0.98 -2.63
N ARG A 356 -19.80 0.86 -3.09
CA ARG A 356 -19.11 1.92 -3.83
C ARG A 356 -19.90 2.35 -5.07
N ASN A 357 -20.37 1.40 -5.87
CA ASN A 357 -21.08 1.70 -7.11
C ASN A 357 -22.40 2.47 -6.87
N ILE A 358 -23.09 2.20 -5.75
CA ILE A 358 -24.26 2.98 -5.31
C ILE A 358 -23.87 4.42 -4.94
N VAL A 359 -22.71 4.64 -4.32
CA VAL A 359 -22.21 5.99 -4.00
C VAL A 359 -21.87 6.76 -5.28
N ILE A 360 -21.18 6.14 -6.24
CA ILE A 360 -20.84 6.75 -7.54
C ILE A 360 -22.10 7.20 -8.29
N GLU A 361 -23.13 6.35 -8.39
CA GLU A 361 -24.39 6.68 -9.06
C GLU A 361 -25.16 7.80 -8.33
N LYS A 362 -25.17 7.79 -6.99
CA LYS A 362 -25.75 8.90 -6.21
C LYS A 362 -25.02 10.24 -6.41
N ILE A 363 -23.69 10.22 -6.54
CA ILE A 363 -22.88 11.40 -6.85
C ILE A 363 -23.24 11.93 -8.25
N HIS A 364 -23.36 11.05 -9.25
CA HIS A 364 -23.77 11.41 -10.61
C HIS A 364 -25.17 12.04 -10.64
N GLN A 365 -26.15 11.40 -9.99
CA GLN A 365 -27.52 11.94 -9.86
C GLN A 365 -27.54 13.31 -9.16
N SER A 366 -26.72 13.50 -8.11
CA SER A 366 -26.55 14.80 -7.46
C SER A 366 -25.94 15.85 -8.40
N ALA A 367 -24.89 15.52 -9.16
CA ALA A 367 -24.27 16.45 -10.11
C ALA A 367 -25.28 16.93 -11.17
N MET A 368 -26.09 16.02 -11.73
CA MET A 368 -27.18 16.36 -12.66
C MET A 368 -28.25 17.25 -12.00
N ALA A 369 -28.68 16.92 -10.77
CA ALA A 369 -29.69 17.69 -10.05
C ALA A 369 -29.20 19.10 -9.68
N ILE A 370 -27.94 19.23 -9.27
CA ILE A 370 -27.28 20.49 -8.94
C ILE A 370 -27.12 21.36 -10.20
N SER A 371 -26.65 20.80 -11.31
CA SER A 371 -26.58 21.49 -12.61
C SER A 371 -27.93 22.12 -12.99
N LYS A 372 -29.00 21.33 -12.97
CA LYS A 372 -30.37 21.79 -13.26
C LYS A 372 -30.87 22.85 -12.27
N LYS A 373 -30.57 22.71 -10.97
CA LYS A 373 -30.95 23.66 -9.91
C LYS A 373 -30.20 24.99 -10.04
N ARG A 374 -28.94 24.96 -10.45
CA ARG A 374 -28.02 26.12 -10.51
C ARG A 374 -28.01 26.83 -11.86
N GLY A 375 -28.62 26.26 -12.91
CA GLY A 375 -28.59 26.81 -14.27
C GLY A 375 -27.21 26.73 -14.92
N VAL A 376 -26.31 25.88 -14.40
CA VAL A 376 -24.99 25.61 -14.97
C VAL A 376 -25.05 24.35 -15.82
N LYS A 377 -24.22 24.28 -16.86
CA LYS A 377 -24.00 23.06 -17.63
C LYS A 377 -23.10 22.13 -16.81
N LEU A 378 -23.53 20.88 -16.58
CA LEU A 378 -22.60 19.79 -16.28
C LEU A 378 -21.86 19.49 -17.60
N SER A 379 -20.60 19.90 -17.72
CA SER A 379 -19.84 19.82 -18.96
C SER A 379 -19.01 18.55 -19.07
N GLU A 380 -18.61 17.97 -17.94
CA GLU A 380 -18.00 16.65 -17.87
C GLU A 380 -18.46 15.93 -16.59
N PHE A 381 -18.66 14.62 -16.71
CA PHE A 381 -18.74 13.68 -15.59
C PHE A 381 -18.04 12.40 -16.06
N GLN A 382 -16.73 12.32 -15.83
CA GLN A 382 -15.88 11.22 -16.29
C GLN A 382 -15.50 10.35 -15.10
N ILE A 383 -15.94 9.09 -15.10
CA ILE A 383 -15.33 8.06 -14.23
C ILE A 383 -13.97 7.74 -14.85
N VAL A 384 -12.89 8.07 -14.15
CA VAL A 384 -11.51 7.91 -14.63
C VAL A 384 -11.02 6.49 -14.39
N ASN A 385 -11.37 5.90 -13.24
CA ASN A 385 -11.23 4.48 -12.98
C ASN A 385 -12.33 3.99 -12.03
N GLN A 386 -12.63 2.69 -12.09
CA GLN A 386 -13.60 2.01 -11.23
C GLN A 386 -13.19 0.53 -11.11
N ASP A 387 -12.10 0.26 -10.39
CA ASP A 387 -11.45 -1.06 -10.36
C ASP A 387 -12.12 -2.00 -9.34
N PRO A 388 -12.30 -3.30 -9.65
CA PRO A 388 -12.79 -4.27 -8.68
C PRO A 388 -11.77 -4.48 -7.53
N PRO A 389 -12.22 -4.94 -6.34
CA PRO A 389 -11.32 -5.24 -5.23
C PRO A 389 -10.48 -6.49 -5.52
N ALA A 390 -9.33 -6.61 -4.85
CA ALA A 390 -8.51 -7.83 -4.88
C ALA A 390 -8.60 -8.58 -3.55
N LEU A 391 -8.60 -9.92 -3.61
CA LEU A 391 -8.34 -10.79 -2.47
C LEU A 391 -6.87 -11.20 -2.47
N SER A 392 -6.26 -11.27 -1.30
CA SER A 392 -4.94 -11.88 -1.13
C SER A 392 -5.07 -13.41 -1.13
N ASP A 393 -4.10 -14.10 -1.71
CA ASP A 393 -4.15 -15.55 -1.88
C ASP A 393 -3.95 -16.31 -0.56
N SER A 394 -4.72 -17.38 -0.39
CA SER A 394 -4.73 -18.21 0.82
C SER A 394 -3.38 -18.83 1.19
N SER A 395 -2.53 -19.15 0.20
CA SER A 395 -1.19 -19.71 0.44
C SER A 395 -0.20 -18.62 0.88
N VAL A 396 -0.29 -17.42 0.30
CA VAL A 396 0.53 -16.26 0.65
C VAL A 396 0.15 -15.74 2.04
N ILE A 397 -1.15 -15.62 2.33
CA ILE A 397 -1.68 -15.34 3.69
C ILE A 397 -1.08 -16.32 4.70
N LYS A 398 -1.16 -17.63 4.44
CA LYS A 398 -0.62 -18.66 5.34
C LYS A 398 0.90 -18.54 5.53
N ALA A 399 1.65 -18.19 4.48
CA ALA A 399 3.09 -17.96 4.58
C ALA A 399 3.43 -16.74 5.46
N MET A 400 2.66 -15.66 5.36
CA MET A 400 2.79 -14.47 6.21
C MET A 400 2.41 -14.74 7.67
N GLU A 401 1.33 -15.48 7.93
CA GLU A 401 0.93 -15.91 9.29
C GLU A 401 2.00 -16.77 9.96
N LEU A 402 2.57 -17.74 9.23
CA LEU A 402 3.66 -18.59 9.73
C LEU A 402 4.94 -17.77 9.98
N ALA A 403 5.29 -16.86 9.06
CA ALA A 403 6.42 -15.95 9.22
C ALA A 403 6.31 -15.08 10.48
N ALA A 404 5.17 -14.42 10.71
CA ALA A 404 4.94 -13.61 11.91
C ALA A 404 4.96 -14.46 13.19
N SER A 405 4.36 -15.66 13.15
CA SER A 405 4.32 -16.59 14.30
C SER A 405 5.72 -17.07 14.70
N GLU A 406 6.54 -17.52 13.75
CA GLU A 406 7.91 -17.98 13.99
C GLU A 406 8.84 -16.86 14.50
N LEU A 407 8.57 -15.62 14.09
CA LEU A 407 9.27 -14.42 14.57
C LEU A 407 8.75 -13.91 15.93
N ASN A 408 7.75 -14.56 16.51
CA ASN A 408 7.09 -14.18 17.78
C ASN A 408 6.46 -12.76 17.74
N LEU A 409 5.97 -12.34 16.56
CA LEU A 409 5.32 -11.05 16.35
C LEU A 409 3.80 -11.19 16.48
N THR A 410 3.15 -10.22 17.14
CA THR A 410 1.68 -10.13 17.14
C THR A 410 1.21 -9.74 15.75
N TYR A 411 0.19 -10.43 15.24
CA TYR A 411 -0.42 -10.13 13.95
C TYR A 411 -1.94 -10.20 13.98
N LYS A 412 -2.58 -9.51 13.04
CA LYS A 412 -4.03 -9.63 12.78
C LYS A 412 -4.31 -9.72 11.29
N LYS A 413 -5.43 -10.33 10.92
CA LYS A 413 -5.99 -10.24 9.56
C LYS A 413 -6.77 -8.93 9.41
N MET A 414 -6.58 -8.25 8.29
CA MET A 414 -7.24 -6.97 7.99
C MET A 414 -7.33 -6.69 6.48
N ILE A 415 -8.06 -5.64 6.10
CA ILE A 415 -8.12 -5.14 4.72
C ILE A 415 -7.20 -3.93 4.56
N SER A 416 -6.69 -3.71 3.35
CA SER A 416 -6.22 -2.38 2.95
C SER A 416 -7.40 -1.50 2.55
N ARG A 417 -7.40 -0.26 3.06
CA ARG A 417 -8.33 0.82 2.65
C ARG A 417 -7.77 1.63 1.48
N ALA A 418 -6.45 1.71 1.38
CA ALA A 418 -5.76 2.21 0.21
C ALA A 418 -5.78 1.17 -0.92
N TYR A 419 -5.63 1.64 -2.14
CA TYR A 419 -5.17 0.82 -3.26
C TYR A 419 -3.63 0.80 -3.26
N HIS A 420 -3.03 -0.17 -3.95
CA HIS A 420 -1.59 -0.37 -4.09
C HIS A 420 -1.32 -1.10 -5.42
N ASP A 421 -0.07 -1.18 -5.87
CA ASP A 421 0.31 -2.01 -7.03
C ASP A 421 -0.10 -3.49 -6.86
N SER A 422 -0.14 -4.01 -5.62
CA SER A 422 -0.75 -5.31 -5.27
C SER A 422 -2.14 -5.55 -5.88
N LEU A 423 -2.98 -4.52 -6.03
CA LEU A 423 -4.33 -4.61 -6.60
C LEU A 423 -4.31 -5.12 -8.06
N PHE A 424 -3.24 -4.84 -8.79
CA PHE A 424 -3.05 -5.22 -10.19
C PHE A 424 -2.15 -6.46 -10.32
N MET A 425 -1.14 -6.61 -9.45
CA MET A 425 -0.31 -7.82 -9.37
C MET A 425 -1.15 -9.08 -9.03
N ALA A 426 -2.24 -8.92 -8.27
CA ALA A 426 -3.22 -9.98 -8.00
C ALA A 426 -3.93 -10.53 -9.26
N ARG A 427 -3.91 -9.81 -10.39
CA ARG A 427 -4.52 -10.26 -11.66
C ARG A 427 -3.64 -11.32 -12.36
N ILE A 428 -2.32 -11.21 -12.19
CA ILE A 428 -1.29 -12.05 -12.84
C ILE A 428 -0.59 -13.07 -11.92
N SER A 429 -0.66 -12.90 -10.60
CA SER A 429 0.03 -13.76 -9.62
C SER A 429 -0.71 -13.85 -8.27
N PRO A 430 -0.49 -14.91 -7.47
CA PRO A 430 -0.96 -14.96 -6.08
C PRO A 430 -0.37 -13.81 -5.25
N MET A 431 -1.23 -12.94 -4.71
CA MET A 431 -0.81 -11.70 -4.03
C MET A 431 -0.97 -11.79 -2.50
N GLY A 432 -0.12 -11.11 -1.74
CA GLY A 432 -0.36 -10.77 -0.34
C GLY A 432 0.29 -9.46 0.05
N MET A 433 -0.13 -8.84 1.16
CA MET A 433 0.57 -7.69 1.73
C MET A 433 0.83 -7.84 3.22
N ILE A 434 1.96 -7.26 3.65
CA ILE A 434 2.40 -7.12 5.03
C ILE A 434 2.27 -5.64 5.40
N PHE A 435 1.37 -5.33 6.33
CA PHE A 435 1.27 -3.99 6.92
C PHE A 435 2.08 -3.88 8.21
N ILE A 436 2.70 -2.72 8.42
CA ILE A 436 3.32 -2.31 9.69
C ILE A 436 2.59 -1.09 10.28
N PRO A 437 2.64 -0.87 11.61
CA PRO A 437 2.12 0.35 12.23
C PRO A 437 2.70 1.64 11.61
N CYS A 438 1.86 2.69 11.60
CA CYS A 438 2.27 4.06 11.33
C CYS A 438 1.61 5.02 12.33
N TYR A 439 2.34 6.06 12.74
CA TYR A 439 1.98 6.95 13.85
C TYR A 439 0.60 7.58 13.64
N LYS A 440 -0.35 7.30 14.55
CA LYS A 440 -1.75 7.74 14.50
C LYS A 440 -2.50 7.40 13.21
N GLY A 441 -1.97 6.52 12.35
CA GLY A 441 -2.48 6.31 11.00
C GLY A 441 -2.29 7.51 10.07
N TYR A 442 -1.23 8.30 10.26
CA TYR A 442 -0.89 9.40 9.37
C TYR A 442 -0.13 8.89 8.14
N SER A 443 -0.63 9.27 6.96
CA SER A 443 -0.04 9.08 5.63
C SER A 443 -0.42 10.25 4.73
N HIS A 444 0.17 10.35 3.53
CA HIS A 444 -0.10 11.44 2.56
C HIS A 444 0.16 12.87 3.13
N LYS A 445 0.98 13.00 4.18
CA LYS A 445 1.31 14.27 4.87
C LYS A 445 2.59 14.13 5.72
N PRO A 446 3.29 15.22 6.10
CA PRO A 446 4.66 15.11 6.63
C PRO A 446 4.79 14.58 8.06
N GLU A 447 3.69 14.40 8.82
CA GLU A 447 3.73 13.74 10.13
C GLU A 447 3.54 12.21 10.07
N GLU A 448 3.51 11.64 8.86
CA GLU A 448 3.65 10.20 8.61
C GLU A 448 4.97 9.67 9.16
N PHE A 449 4.90 8.57 9.92
CA PHE A 449 6.06 7.98 10.59
C PHE A 449 5.85 6.49 10.88
N ALA A 450 6.80 5.64 10.49
CA ALA A 450 6.95 4.28 10.98
C ALA A 450 8.23 4.17 11.81
N SER A 451 8.22 3.39 12.90
CA SER A 451 9.40 3.27 13.77
C SER A 451 10.45 2.31 13.20
N LEU A 452 11.69 2.42 13.72
CA LEU A 452 12.79 1.51 13.40
C LEU A 452 12.42 0.03 13.64
N ASP A 453 11.66 -0.24 14.69
CA ASP A 453 11.29 -1.59 15.09
C ASP A 453 10.11 -2.12 14.25
N ASP A 454 9.13 -1.26 13.92
CA ASP A 454 8.01 -1.61 13.04
C ASP A 454 8.51 -1.98 11.64
N MET A 455 9.36 -1.13 11.05
CA MET A 455 9.98 -1.41 9.75
C MET A 455 10.84 -2.67 9.80
N ALA A 456 11.66 -2.86 10.85
CA ALA A 456 12.47 -4.06 10.99
C ALA A 456 11.63 -5.33 11.15
N ASN A 457 10.47 -5.25 11.80
CA ASN A 457 9.56 -6.38 11.95
C ASN A 457 8.86 -6.72 10.62
N GLY A 458 8.39 -5.72 9.88
CA GLY A 458 7.89 -5.91 8.50
C GLY A 458 8.92 -6.56 7.58
N VAL A 459 10.17 -6.08 7.59
CA VAL A 459 11.28 -6.64 6.79
C VAL A 459 11.61 -8.08 7.18
N LYS A 460 11.57 -8.45 8.47
CA LYS A 460 11.76 -9.85 8.91
C LYS A 460 10.63 -10.75 8.40
N VAL A 461 9.37 -10.31 8.50
CA VAL A 461 8.21 -11.08 8.00
C VAL A 461 8.29 -11.24 6.49
N LEU A 462 8.67 -10.18 5.76
CA LEU A 462 8.88 -10.24 4.32
C LEU A 462 9.99 -11.24 3.96
N ALA A 463 11.17 -11.13 4.56
CA ALA A 463 12.28 -12.06 4.36
C ALA A 463 11.87 -13.54 4.64
N SER A 464 11.18 -13.80 5.76
CA SER A 464 10.72 -15.14 6.12
C SER A 464 9.64 -15.67 5.15
N THR A 465 8.71 -14.80 4.71
CA THR A 465 7.66 -15.13 3.72
C THR A 465 8.27 -15.46 2.35
N LEU A 466 9.21 -14.63 1.87
CA LEU A 466 9.95 -14.86 0.62
C LEU A 466 10.74 -16.18 0.66
N ALA A 467 11.40 -16.48 1.78
CA ALA A 467 12.13 -17.73 1.94
C ALA A 467 11.21 -18.96 1.85
N LYS A 468 10.04 -18.93 2.49
CA LYS A 468 9.05 -20.01 2.43
C LYS A 468 8.51 -20.21 1.02
N LEU A 469 8.07 -19.14 0.36
CA LEU A 469 7.46 -19.19 -0.98
C LEU A 469 8.47 -19.49 -2.10
N SER A 470 9.77 -19.24 -1.87
CA SER A 470 10.85 -19.62 -2.78
C SER A 470 11.08 -21.14 -2.77
N LEU A 471 11.00 -21.79 -1.61
CA LEU A 471 11.26 -23.22 -1.44
C LEU A 471 10.07 -24.12 -1.85
N HIS A 472 8.85 -23.63 -1.69
CA HIS A 472 7.59 -24.31 -2.06
C HIS A 472 7.07 -23.81 -3.42
#